data_AF-A0A1Q7SZY1-F1
#
_entry.id   AF-A0A1Q7SZY1-F1
#
_cell.length_a   1.000
_cell.length_b   1.000
_cell.length_c   1.000
_cell.angle_alpha   90.00
_cell.angle_beta   90.00
_cell.angle_gamma   90.00
#
_symmetry.space_group_name_H-M   'P 1'
#
loop_
_entity.id
_entity.type
_entity.pdbx_description
1 polymer ?
#
loop_
_entity_poly.entity_id
_entity_poly.type
_entity_poly.pdbx_seq_one_letter_code
_entity_poly.pdbx_strand_id
1 'polypeptide(L)'
;MSASAERSEGTNPKTGMTHREMKEFIRNHFEEFVNRNNLLEGPAVAIQCVGAGLKKVPDLRVSIEDLIVEDDRVVVRNHWTGTDRASKQLLEFSGMVIWRIADRQIVERGAYLQSPGFVRS
;
A
#
# COMPACT_ATOMS: atom_id res chain seq x y z
N MET A 1 34.00 -7.43 18.74
CA MET A 1 33.55 -6.12 18.21
C MET A 1 32.79 -6.41 16.93
N SER A 2 31.53 -6.04 16.70
CA SER A 2 30.64 -5.10 17.39
C SER A 2 29.21 -5.65 17.38
N ALA A 3 28.64 -5.87 18.56
CA ALA A 3 27.21 -5.91 18.75
C ALA A 3 26.75 -4.44 18.73
N SER A 4 26.31 -3.95 17.58
CA SER A 4 25.72 -2.61 17.45
C SER A 4 24.27 -2.75 17.04
N ALA A 5 23.44 -2.83 18.09
CA ALA A 5 22.12 -2.24 18.17
C ALA A 5 21.08 -2.65 17.10
N GLU A 6 20.52 -3.84 17.27
CA GLU A 6 19.05 -3.92 17.25
C GLU A 6 18.56 -3.19 18.50
N ARG A 7 18.47 -1.85 18.38
CA ARG A 7 17.85 -1.00 19.39
C ARG A 7 16.42 -1.53 19.53
N SER A 8 15.99 -1.91 20.73
CA SER A 8 14.58 -2.21 20.98
C SER A 8 13.76 -1.03 20.48
N GLU A 9 13.01 -1.20 19.39
CA GLU A 9 12.16 -0.14 18.86
C GLU A 9 11.11 0.17 19.92
N GLY A 10 11.27 1.29 20.60
CA GLY A 10 10.23 1.82 21.46
C GLY A 10 9.01 2.19 20.62
N THR A 11 7.84 2.15 21.24
CA THR A 11 6.61 2.64 20.62
C THR A 11 6.79 4.10 20.21
N ASN A 12 6.49 4.43 18.95
CA ASN A 12 6.51 5.81 18.50
C ASN A 12 5.32 6.57 19.16
N PRO A 13 5.55 7.69 19.84
CA PRO A 13 4.50 8.41 20.57
C PRO A 13 3.45 9.04 19.66
N LYS A 14 3.75 9.30 18.38
CA LYS A 14 2.81 9.86 17.40
C LYS A 14 1.83 8.81 16.89
N THR A 15 2.28 7.57 16.77
CA THR A 15 1.54 6.49 16.11
C THR A 15 0.92 5.52 17.12
N GLY A 16 1.49 5.44 18.33
CA GLY A 16 1.18 4.39 19.29
C GLY A 16 1.61 3.00 18.80
N MET A 17 2.59 2.93 17.89
CA MET A 17 3.07 1.69 17.25
C MET A 17 4.61 1.66 17.18
N THR A 18 5.18 0.47 17.29
CA THR A 18 6.55 0.17 16.86
C THR A 18 6.65 0.19 15.33
N HIS A 19 7.86 0.28 14.74
CA HIS A 19 7.95 0.20 13.28
C HIS A 19 7.52 -1.18 12.77
N ARG A 20 7.79 -2.25 13.53
CA ARG A 20 7.26 -3.60 13.21
C ARG A 20 5.73 -3.59 13.09
N GLU A 21 5.04 -3.03 14.07
CA GLU A 21 3.56 -2.93 14.05
C GLU A 21 3.07 -2.05 12.90
N MET A 22 3.76 -0.93 12.59
CA MET A 22 3.40 -0.12 11.43
C MET A 22 3.56 -0.89 10.12
N LYS A 23 4.62 -1.69 9.96
CA LYS A 23 4.81 -2.56 8.79
C LYS A 23 3.69 -3.59 8.69
N GLU A 24 3.33 -4.24 9.79
CA GLU A 24 2.23 -5.22 9.83
C GLU A 24 0.87 -4.58 9.51
N PHE A 25 0.57 -3.43 10.12
CA PHE A 25 -0.64 -2.65 9.87
C PHE A 25 -0.79 -2.32 8.38
N ILE A 26 0.28 -1.86 7.73
CA ILE A 26 0.27 -1.54 6.31
C ILE A 26 0.15 -2.78 5.42
N ARG A 27 0.86 -3.88 5.72
CA ARG A 27 0.72 -5.12 4.95
C ARG A 27 -0.71 -5.66 4.99
N ASN A 28 -1.33 -5.65 6.17
CA ASN A 28 -2.71 -6.10 6.34
C ASN A 28 -3.66 -5.19 5.56
N HIS A 29 -3.43 -3.87 5.55
CA HIS A 29 -4.22 -2.95 4.74
C HIS A 29 -4.16 -3.31 3.24
N PHE A 30 -2.98 -3.55 2.66
CA PHE A 30 -2.87 -3.96 1.25
C PHE A 30 -3.60 -5.29 0.97
N GLU A 31 -3.42 -6.28 1.83
CA GLU A 31 -4.00 -7.61 1.60
C GLU A 31 -5.52 -7.61 1.77
N GLU A 32 -6.02 -7.07 2.88
CA GLU A 32 -7.44 -7.12 3.22
C GLU A 32 -8.26 -6.13 2.41
N PHE A 33 -7.80 -4.88 2.27
CA PHE A 33 -8.57 -3.84 1.59
C PHE A 33 -8.46 -3.95 0.07
N VAL A 34 -7.24 -4.13 -0.45
CA VAL A 34 -7.00 -4.12 -1.91
C VAL A 34 -7.14 -5.51 -2.49
N ASN A 35 -6.32 -6.48 -2.07
CA ASN A 35 -6.27 -7.77 -2.75
C ASN A 35 -7.51 -8.64 -2.52
N ARG A 36 -8.18 -8.50 -1.36
CA ARG A 36 -9.45 -9.18 -1.06
C ARG A 36 -10.69 -8.36 -1.39
N ASN A 37 -10.53 -7.19 -2.01
CA ASN A 37 -11.62 -6.30 -2.41
C ASN A 37 -12.55 -5.90 -1.24
N ASN A 38 -12.05 -5.86 -0.01
CA ASN A 38 -12.86 -5.49 1.16
C ASN A 38 -12.93 -3.96 1.32
N LEU A 39 -13.68 -3.31 0.43
CA LEU A 39 -13.81 -1.85 0.33
C LEU A 39 -14.57 -1.16 1.48
N LEU A 40 -14.89 -1.90 2.56
CA LEU A 40 -15.71 -1.43 3.67
C LEU A 40 -14.95 -0.56 4.67
N GLU A 41 -13.61 -0.66 4.71
CA GLU A 41 -12.76 -0.01 5.72
C GLU A 41 -11.58 0.72 5.05
N GLY A 42 -11.78 1.98 4.65
CA GLY A 42 -10.71 2.83 4.13
C GLY A 42 -11.12 4.30 4.00
N PRO A 43 -10.17 5.24 3.85
CA PRO A 43 -10.49 6.63 3.58
C PRO A 43 -11.35 6.73 2.31
N ALA A 44 -12.46 7.48 2.37
CA ALA A 44 -13.48 7.53 1.30
C ALA A 44 -12.91 7.74 -0.12
N VAL A 45 -11.81 8.48 -0.25
CA VAL A 45 -11.14 8.77 -1.52
C VAL A 45 -10.36 7.55 -2.07
N ALA A 46 -9.76 6.73 -1.20
CA ALA A 46 -9.06 5.50 -1.62
C ALA A 46 -10.05 4.45 -2.14
N ILE A 47 -11.23 4.37 -1.52
CA ILE A 47 -12.33 3.47 -1.93
C ILE A 47 -12.79 3.79 -3.36
N GLN A 48 -12.88 5.07 -3.73
CA GLN A 48 -13.35 5.45 -5.07
C GLN A 48 -12.33 5.12 -6.17
N CYS A 49 -11.05 5.42 -5.98
CA CYS A 49 -10.02 5.13 -6.97
C CYS A 49 -9.80 3.62 -7.15
N VAL A 50 -9.68 2.87 -6.03
CA VAL A 50 -9.48 1.42 -6.06
C VAL A 50 -10.75 0.72 -6.56
N GLY A 51 -11.93 1.15 -6.11
CA GLY A 51 -13.21 0.60 -6.55
C GLY A 51 -13.50 0.83 -8.04
N ALA A 52 -13.11 1.98 -8.61
CA ALA A 52 -13.19 2.21 -10.05
C ALA A 52 -12.22 1.30 -10.82
N GLY A 53 -11.00 1.13 -10.31
CA GLY A 53 -10.00 0.20 -10.85
C GLY A 53 -10.53 -1.24 -10.88
N LEU A 54 -11.05 -1.75 -9.76
CA LEU A 54 -11.57 -3.11 -9.62
C LEU A 54 -12.78 -3.42 -10.51
N LYS A 55 -13.63 -2.44 -10.80
CA LYS A 55 -14.73 -2.65 -11.77
C LYS A 55 -14.21 -2.91 -13.18
N LYS A 56 -13.15 -2.19 -13.58
CA LYS A 56 -12.51 -2.30 -14.90
C LYS A 56 -11.57 -3.50 -14.99
N VAL A 57 -10.88 -3.82 -13.90
CA VAL A 57 -9.84 -4.86 -13.78
C VAL A 57 -10.15 -5.70 -12.53
N PRO A 58 -11.05 -6.70 -12.63
CA PRO A 58 -11.59 -7.40 -11.45
C PRO A 58 -10.60 -8.31 -10.72
N ASP A 59 -9.54 -8.71 -11.41
CA ASP A 59 -8.41 -9.48 -10.92
C ASP A 59 -7.22 -8.57 -10.57
N LEU A 60 -7.41 -7.25 -10.46
CA LEU A 60 -6.37 -6.31 -10.08
C LEU A 60 -5.79 -6.71 -8.72
N ARG A 61 -4.48 -6.89 -8.67
CA ARG A 61 -3.71 -7.24 -7.48
C ARG A 61 -2.51 -6.33 -7.35
N VAL A 62 -2.06 -6.18 -6.12
CA VAL A 62 -0.87 -5.43 -5.77
C VAL A 62 0.10 -6.28 -4.96
N SER A 63 1.37 -6.18 -5.32
CA SER A 63 2.48 -6.73 -4.57
C SER A 63 3.30 -5.58 -3.95
N ILE A 64 3.79 -5.82 -2.73
CA ILE A 64 4.70 -4.91 -2.04
C ILE A 64 6.12 -5.33 -2.41
N GLU A 65 6.84 -4.45 -3.10
CA GLU A 65 8.25 -4.67 -3.43
C GLU A 65 9.17 -4.20 -2.32
N ASP A 66 8.79 -3.12 -1.62
CA ASP A 66 9.57 -2.52 -0.55
C ASP A 66 8.67 -1.82 0.46
N LEU A 67 9.10 -1.82 1.73
CA LEU A 67 8.34 -1.29 2.85
C LEU A 67 9.26 -0.67 3.89
N ILE A 68 9.36 0.66 3.84
CA ILE A 68 10.25 1.45 4.67
C ILE A 68 9.40 2.21 5.69
N VAL A 69 9.85 2.19 6.95
CA VAL A 69 9.22 2.95 8.03
C VAL A 69 10.24 3.90 8.61
N GLU A 70 9.83 5.16 8.76
CA GLU A 70 10.62 6.20 9.38
C GLU A 70 9.70 7.12 10.18
N ASP A 71 9.95 7.21 11.50
CA ASP A 71 9.15 7.99 12.44
C ASP A 71 7.65 7.65 12.34
N ASP A 72 6.82 8.57 11.85
CA ASP A 72 5.38 8.44 11.71
C ASP A 72 4.94 8.13 10.26
N ARG A 73 5.89 7.76 9.39
CA ARG A 73 5.62 7.51 7.97
C ARG A 73 6.00 6.11 7.53
N VAL A 74 5.22 5.62 6.57
CA VAL A 74 5.49 4.38 5.85
C VAL A 74 5.51 4.65 4.35
N VAL A 75 6.60 4.26 3.70
CA VAL A 75 6.75 4.32 2.25
C VAL A 75 6.68 2.90 1.70
N VAL A 76 5.85 2.71 0.68
CA VAL A 76 5.66 1.41 0.03
C VAL A 76 5.94 1.55 -1.46
N ARG A 77 6.93 0.81 -1.96
CA ARG A 77 7.07 0.57 -3.40
C ARG A 77 6.21 -0.63 -3.77
N ASN A 78 5.37 -0.45 -4.78
CA ASN A 78 4.34 -1.42 -5.13
C ASN A 78 4.28 -1.65 -6.64
N HIS A 79 3.86 -2.86 -7.00
CA HIS A 79 3.65 -3.30 -8.37
C HIS A 79 2.25 -3.88 -8.52
N TRP A 80 1.53 -3.42 -9.53
CA TRP A 80 0.13 -3.75 -9.79
C TRP A 80 -0.01 -4.52 -11.08
N THR A 81 -0.87 -5.54 -11.08
CA THR A 81 -1.19 -6.36 -12.24
C THR A 81 -2.67 -6.67 -12.29
N GLY A 82 -3.22 -6.83 -13.48
CA GLY A 82 -4.56 -7.36 -13.68
C GLY A 82 -4.98 -7.31 -15.15
N THR A 83 -6.13 -7.87 -15.48
CA THR A 83 -6.64 -7.98 -16.84
C THR A 83 -7.80 -7.02 -17.05
N ASP A 84 -7.68 -6.09 -18.02
CA ASP A 84 -8.79 -5.23 -18.39
C ASP A 84 -9.98 -6.07 -18.89
N ARG A 85 -11.13 -5.90 -18.25
CA ARG A 85 -12.32 -6.70 -18.53
C ARG A 85 -12.78 -6.56 -19.98
N ALA A 86 -12.66 -5.36 -20.55
CA ALA A 86 -13.20 -5.01 -21.86
C ALA A 86 -12.22 -5.37 -22.98
N SER A 87 -10.97 -4.94 -22.89
CA SER A 87 -9.96 -5.17 -23.93
C SER A 87 -9.26 -6.52 -23.82
N LYS A 88 -9.37 -7.20 -22.67
CA LYS A 88 -8.61 -8.42 -22.33
C LYS A 88 -7.10 -8.23 -22.28
N GLN A 89 -6.61 -7.00 -22.30
CA GLN A 89 -5.18 -6.70 -22.21
C GLN A 89 -4.71 -6.72 -20.77
N LEU A 90 -3.47 -7.18 -20.58
CA LEU A 90 -2.78 -7.10 -19.30
C LEU A 90 -2.44 -5.64 -18.98
N LEU A 91 -2.90 -5.20 -17.82
CA LEU A 91 -2.54 -3.94 -17.19
C LEU A 91 -1.39 -4.19 -16.22
N GLU A 92 -0.34 -3.38 -16.32
CA GLU A 92 0.79 -3.40 -15.40
C GLU A 92 1.25 -1.98 -15.09
N PHE A 93 1.52 -1.70 -13.82
CA PHE A 93 2.15 -0.46 -13.39
C PHE A 93 2.78 -0.56 -12.01
N SER A 94 3.83 0.23 -11.80
CA SER A 94 4.43 0.40 -10.47
C SER A 94 4.18 1.79 -9.92
N GLY A 95 4.37 1.91 -8.61
CA GLY A 95 4.34 3.21 -7.96
C GLY A 95 4.89 3.17 -6.56
N MET A 96 4.79 4.32 -5.91
CA MET A 96 5.08 4.49 -4.50
C MET A 96 3.90 5.15 -3.81
N VAL A 97 3.54 4.65 -2.64
CA VAL A 97 2.61 5.33 -1.74
C VAL A 97 3.35 5.69 -0.46
N ILE A 98 3.05 6.87 0.06
CA ILE A 98 3.60 7.39 1.31
C ILE A 98 2.40 7.65 2.22
N TRP A 99 2.41 7.04 3.39
CA TRP A 99 1.40 7.25 4.41
C TRP A 99 2.00 7.87 5.65
N ARG A 100 1.28 8.81 6.26
CA ARG A 100 1.53 9.23 7.64
C ARG A 100 0.52 8.56 8.55
N ILE A 101 1.02 7.99 9.65
CA ILE A 101 0.23 7.32 10.67
C ILE A 101 0.20 8.21 11.92
N ALA A 102 -0.97 8.43 12.49
CA ALA A 102 -1.13 9.02 13.81
C ALA A 102 -2.27 8.32 14.53
N ASP A 103 -2.12 8.08 15.84
CA ASP A 103 -3.14 7.43 16.67
C ASP A 103 -3.69 6.13 16.05
N ARG A 104 -2.77 5.30 15.51
CA ARG A 104 -3.06 4.03 14.82
C ARG A 104 -3.96 4.16 13.59
N GLN A 105 -3.99 5.33 12.94
CA GLN A 105 -4.76 5.60 11.73
C GLN A 105 -3.89 6.21 10.62
N ILE A 106 -4.24 5.94 9.36
CA ILE A 106 -3.66 6.65 8.22
C ILE A 106 -4.32 8.03 8.13
N VAL A 107 -3.55 9.08 8.40
CA VAL A 107 -4.03 10.46 8.47
C VAL A 107 -3.62 11.30 7.26
N GLU A 108 -2.60 10.87 6.52
CA GLU A 108 -2.20 11.46 5.23
C GLU A 108 -1.79 10.38 4.23
N ARG A 109 -2.03 10.67 2.94
CA ARG A 109 -1.64 9.80 1.82
C ARG A 109 -1.13 10.63 0.65
N GLY A 110 0.11 10.39 0.26
CA GLY A 110 0.68 10.80 -1.03
C GLY A 110 0.94 9.57 -1.90
N ALA A 111 0.83 9.71 -3.22
CA ALA A 111 1.17 8.63 -4.15
C ALA A 111 1.80 9.16 -5.44
N TYR A 112 2.81 8.44 -5.92
CA TYR A 112 3.42 8.63 -7.23
C TYR A 112 3.21 7.33 -8.00
N LEU A 113 2.39 7.37 -9.04
CA LEU A 113 2.08 6.21 -9.86
C LEU A 113 2.61 6.44 -11.26
N GLN A 114 3.18 5.39 -11.85
CA GLN A 114 3.40 5.38 -13.29
C GLN A 114 2.05 5.41 -14.01
N SER A 115 2.04 5.94 -15.24
CA SER A 115 0.86 5.79 -16.10
C SER A 115 0.66 4.31 -16.39
N PRO A 116 -0.56 3.76 -16.22
CA PRO A 116 -0.79 2.35 -16.49
C PRO A 116 -0.48 1.99 -17.94
N GLY A 117 0.43 1.04 -18.12
CA GLY A 117 0.79 0.52 -19.43
C GLY A 117 -0.03 -0.73 -19.76
N PHE A 118 -0.44 -0.85 -21.02
CA PHE A 118 -0.84 -2.16 -21.54
C PHE A 118 0.40 -2.89 -22.00
N VAL A 119 0.63 -4.08 -21.46
CA VAL A 119 1.73 -4.93 -21.92
C VAL A 119 1.37 -5.41 -23.32
N ARG A 120 2.15 -5.02 -24.33
CA ARG A 120 1.99 -5.54 -25.69
C ARG A 120 2.52 -6.97 -25.71
N SER A 121 1.64 -7.92 -26.03
CA SER A 121 1.99 -9.31 -26.34
C SER A 121 2.84 -9.41 -27.59
#